data_AF-A0A6N7MJI2-F1
#
_entry.id   AF-A0A6N7MJI2-F1
#
_cell.length_a   1.000
_cell.length_b   1.000
_cell.length_c   1.000
_cell.angle_alpha   90.00
_cell.angle_beta   90.00
_cell.angle_gamma   90.00
#
_symmetry.space_group_name_H-M   'P 1'
#
loop_
_entity.id
_entity.type
_entity.pdbx_description
1 polymer ?
#
loop_
_entity_poly.entity_id
_entity_poly.type
_entity_poly.pdbx_seq_one_letter_code
_entity_poly.pdbx_strand_id
1 'polypeptide(L)'
;MKDQIIAITGHRVYPDRAALYSGLDNLRAQEYYFGGARGIDSDALEYISRTQPRSIRTVVVPNRVIDQPLGAQAIIEKHATRVIELRNTGPDRYMIRNKFMVDNSEKTVAFYDFRGKGGTFNTIEYAKSKGKDLKVYSLRDFTFNEFQGMSKQEFGSLVNTMKNYKVNLSAVKSMLLRMIIENYHMTVEAFSLSLGYDGVKTLEQLWLR
;
A
#
# COMPACT_ATOMS: atom_id res chain seq x y z
N MET A 1 -17.03 -11.36 5.67
CA MET A 1 -17.89 -10.45 4.88
C MET A 1 -17.05 -9.93 3.73
N LYS A 2 -17.59 -9.81 2.51
CA LYS A 2 -16.89 -9.08 1.44
C LYS A 2 -16.96 -7.60 1.81
N ASP A 3 -15.83 -6.90 1.76
CA ASP A 3 -15.82 -5.44 1.89
C ASP A 3 -16.73 -4.86 0.78
N GLN A 4 -17.69 -4.01 1.15
CA GLN A 4 -18.53 -3.35 0.17
C GLN A 4 -17.73 -2.29 -0.59
N ILE A 5 -16.91 -1.52 0.12
CA ILE A 5 -16.13 -0.41 -0.44
C ILE A 5 -14.67 -0.48 0.05
N ILE A 6 -13.73 -0.60 -0.90
CA ILE A 6 -12.29 -0.53 -0.64
C ILE A 6 -11.70 0.76 -1.23
N ALA A 7 -11.04 1.57 -0.41
CA ALA A 7 -10.24 2.70 -0.88
C ALA A 7 -8.81 2.25 -1.23
N ILE A 8 -8.34 2.57 -2.42
CA ILE A 8 -6.98 2.28 -2.89
C ILE A 8 -6.17 3.57 -2.93
N THR A 9 -4.96 3.56 -2.38
CA THR A 9 -4.04 4.69 -2.40
C THR A 9 -2.60 4.24 -2.64
N GLY A 10 -1.78 5.11 -3.23
CA GLY A 10 -0.41 4.75 -3.53
C GLY A 10 0.43 5.86 -4.15
N HIS A 11 1.65 5.49 -4.54
CA HIS A 11 2.64 6.41 -5.08
C HIS A 11 2.35 6.84 -6.51
N ARG A 12 2.76 8.08 -6.84
CA ARG A 12 2.71 8.62 -8.21
C ARG A 12 3.83 8.10 -9.10
N VAL A 13 4.94 7.68 -8.49
CA VAL A 13 6.12 7.12 -9.14
C VAL A 13 6.52 5.91 -8.31
N TYR A 14 6.55 4.75 -8.94
CA TYR A 14 6.88 3.48 -8.29
C TYR A 14 7.47 2.53 -9.35
N PRO A 15 8.47 1.71 -8.98
CA PRO A 15 9.22 0.90 -9.94
C PRO A 15 8.51 -0.41 -10.30
N ASP A 16 7.77 -0.99 -9.36
CA ASP A 16 7.26 -2.35 -9.48
C ASP A 16 5.73 -2.41 -9.66
N ARG A 17 5.31 -2.73 -10.90
CA ARG A 17 3.91 -3.00 -11.25
C ARG A 17 3.46 -4.41 -10.88
N ALA A 18 4.37 -5.37 -10.75
CA ALA A 18 4.03 -6.74 -10.40
C ALA A 18 3.54 -6.83 -8.95
N ALA A 19 4.20 -6.18 -7.99
CA ALA A 19 3.70 -6.09 -6.61
C ALA A 19 2.34 -5.39 -6.54
N LEU A 20 2.11 -4.34 -7.34
CA LEU A 20 0.79 -3.71 -7.43
C LEU A 20 -0.26 -4.73 -7.88
N TYR A 21 -0.06 -5.39 -9.02
CA TYR A 21 -1.06 -6.30 -9.59
C TYR A 21 -1.31 -7.53 -8.70
N SER A 22 -0.25 -8.12 -8.13
CA SER A 22 -0.39 -9.21 -7.15
C SER A 22 -1.21 -8.77 -5.92
N GLY A 23 -0.99 -7.54 -5.44
CA GLY A 23 -1.78 -7.00 -4.33
C GLY A 23 -3.25 -6.80 -4.70
N LEU A 24 -3.53 -6.33 -5.91
CA LEU A 24 -4.89 -6.12 -6.44
C LEU A 24 -5.63 -7.43 -6.72
N ASP A 25 -4.94 -8.46 -7.20
CA ASP A 25 -5.52 -9.78 -7.49
C ASP A 25 -6.16 -10.43 -6.25
N ASN A 26 -5.65 -10.11 -5.07
CA ASN A 26 -6.13 -10.59 -3.79
C ASN A 26 -7.29 -9.76 -3.21
N LEU A 27 -7.76 -8.72 -3.91
CA LEU A 27 -8.85 -7.86 -3.44
C LEU A 27 -10.16 -8.20 -4.13
N ARG A 28 -11.26 -8.19 -3.37
CA ARG A 28 -12.62 -8.28 -3.91
C ARG A 28 -13.52 -7.31 -3.16
N ALA A 29 -14.10 -6.37 -3.89
CA ALA A 29 -15.08 -5.40 -3.39
C ALA A 29 -16.24 -5.23 -4.37
N GLN A 30 -17.38 -4.75 -3.88
CA GLN A 30 -18.45 -4.28 -4.77
C GLN A 30 -18.07 -2.95 -5.42
N GLU A 31 -17.35 -2.10 -4.68
CA GLU A 31 -16.89 -0.80 -5.13
C GLU A 31 -15.46 -0.50 -4.68
N TYR A 32 -14.72 0.16 -5.57
CA TYR A 32 -13.38 0.66 -5.31
C TYR A 32 -13.32 2.18 -5.43
N TYR A 33 -12.68 2.82 -4.46
CA TYR A 33 -12.39 4.25 -4.47
C TYR A 33 -10.95 4.53 -4.86
N PHE A 34 -10.76 5.45 -5.81
CA PHE A 34 -9.46 5.88 -6.30
C PHE A 34 -9.34 7.40 -6.18
N GLY A 35 -8.12 7.91 -6.01
CA GLY A 35 -7.87 9.35 -5.97
C GLY A 35 -7.67 10.01 -7.35
N GLY A 36 -7.69 9.29 -8.46
CA GLY A 36 -7.54 9.92 -9.78
C GLY A 36 -6.21 10.68 -9.96
N ALA A 37 -5.17 10.34 -9.18
CA ALA A 37 -3.82 10.79 -9.44
C ALA A 37 -3.15 9.92 -10.53
N ARG A 38 -2.08 10.42 -11.13
CA ARG A 38 -1.16 9.56 -11.92
C ARG A 38 -0.48 8.52 -11.02
N GLY A 39 -0.04 7.41 -11.60
CA GLY A 39 0.63 6.32 -10.88
C GLY A 39 -0.39 5.29 -10.39
N ILE A 40 -0.28 4.87 -9.12
CA ILE A 40 -1.05 3.73 -8.61
C ILE A 40 -2.56 3.91 -8.73
N ASP A 41 -3.09 5.11 -8.47
CA ASP A 41 -4.53 5.35 -8.63
C ASP A 41 -5.00 5.06 -10.06
N SER A 42 -4.23 5.47 -11.08
CA SER A 42 -4.54 5.23 -12.50
C SER A 42 -4.33 3.77 -12.90
N ASP A 43 -3.19 3.20 -12.55
CA ASP A 43 -2.81 1.84 -12.94
C ASP A 43 -3.73 0.80 -12.24
N ALA A 44 -4.11 1.04 -10.98
CA ALA A 44 -5.07 0.19 -10.27
C ALA A 44 -6.49 0.33 -10.84
N LEU A 45 -6.93 1.54 -11.21
CA LEU A 45 -8.22 1.75 -11.84
C LEU A 45 -8.34 0.98 -13.16
N GLU A 46 -7.33 1.11 -14.03
CA GLU A 46 -7.26 0.37 -15.29
C GLU A 46 -7.25 -1.14 -15.05
N TYR A 47 -6.41 -1.63 -14.14
CA TYR A 47 -6.30 -3.05 -13.82
C TYR A 47 -7.62 -3.64 -13.32
N ILE A 48 -8.25 -3.02 -12.32
CA ILE A 48 -9.53 -3.45 -11.75
C ILE A 48 -10.64 -3.41 -12.80
N SER A 49 -10.64 -2.44 -13.72
CA SER A 49 -11.63 -2.40 -14.81
C SER A 49 -11.58 -3.62 -15.71
N ARG A 50 -10.40 -4.23 -15.89
CA ARG A 50 -10.18 -5.41 -16.73
C ARG A 50 -10.46 -6.71 -15.98
N THR A 51 -9.96 -6.84 -14.75
CA THR A 51 -10.01 -8.08 -13.99
C THR A 51 -11.28 -8.24 -13.17
N GLN A 52 -11.93 -7.13 -12.82
CA GLN A 52 -13.15 -7.09 -12.02
C GLN A 52 -14.21 -6.17 -12.67
N PRO A 53 -14.66 -6.46 -13.91
CA PRO A 53 -15.49 -5.52 -14.69
C PRO A 53 -16.82 -5.16 -14.02
N ARG A 54 -17.34 -6.03 -13.16
CA ARG A 54 -18.61 -5.84 -12.42
C ARG A 54 -18.49 -4.92 -11.19
N SER A 55 -17.30 -4.63 -10.69
CA SER A 55 -17.17 -3.72 -9.54
C SER A 55 -17.37 -2.27 -9.95
N ILE A 56 -18.01 -1.47 -9.11
CA ILE A 56 -18.09 -0.02 -9.30
C ILE A 56 -16.70 0.58 -9.08
N ARG A 57 -16.29 1.49 -9.95
CA ARG A 57 -14.99 2.17 -9.87
C ARG A 57 -15.23 3.67 -9.72
N THR A 58 -15.20 4.16 -8.48
CA THR A 58 -15.42 5.57 -8.17
C THR A 58 -14.09 6.30 -8.04
N VAL A 59 -13.93 7.34 -8.85
CA VAL A 59 -12.77 8.23 -8.75
C VAL A 59 -13.17 9.49 -8.00
N VAL A 60 -12.51 9.75 -6.88
CA VAL A 60 -12.68 10.96 -6.08
C VAL A 60 -11.53 11.92 -6.35
N VAL A 61 -11.80 13.03 -7.03
CA VAL A 61 -10.79 14.05 -7.34
C VAL A 61 -10.88 15.22 -6.36
N PRO A 62 -9.75 15.84 -5.98
CA PRO A 62 -9.72 16.89 -4.97
C PRO A 62 -10.45 18.17 -5.43
N ASN A 63 -10.40 18.49 -6.72
CA ASN A 63 -11.15 19.58 -7.34
C ASN A 63 -11.99 19.03 -8.49
N ARG A 64 -11.66 19.34 -9.74
CA ARG A 64 -12.29 18.77 -10.94
C ARG A 64 -11.37 17.77 -11.64
N VAL A 65 -11.94 16.93 -12.51
CA VAL A 65 -11.17 15.99 -13.35
C VAL A 65 -10.22 16.74 -14.26
N ILE A 66 -10.67 17.86 -14.84
CA ILE A 66 -9.84 18.70 -15.71
C ILE A 66 -8.60 19.28 -15.02
N ASP A 67 -8.59 19.31 -13.68
CA ASP A 67 -7.45 19.78 -12.88
C ASP A 67 -6.48 18.62 -12.51
N GLN A 68 -6.76 17.37 -12.92
CA GLN A 68 -5.85 16.24 -12.75
C GLN A 68 -4.78 16.21 -13.86
N PRO A 69 -3.65 15.49 -13.70
CA PRO A 69 -2.70 15.29 -14.78
C PRO A 69 -3.36 14.66 -16.01
N LEU A 70 -3.03 15.11 -17.23
CA LEU A 70 -3.67 14.65 -18.49
C LEU A 70 -3.74 13.12 -18.63
N GLY A 71 -2.66 12.41 -18.31
CA GLY A 71 -2.65 10.95 -18.35
C GLY A 71 -3.65 10.32 -17.37
N ALA A 72 -3.85 10.92 -16.19
CA ALA A 72 -4.88 10.47 -15.25
C ALA A 72 -6.29 10.80 -15.76
N GLN A 73 -6.50 11.96 -16.40
CA GLN A 73 -7.81 12.32 -16.98
C GLN A 73 -8.28 11.26 -17.98
N ALA A 74 -7.42 10.85 -18.91
CA ALA A 74 -7.75 9.85 -19.92
C ALA A 74 -8.09 8.48 -19.30
N ILE A 75 -7.37 8.09 -18.25
CA ILE A 75 -7.65 6.83 -17.54
C ILE A 75 -8.97 6.91 -16.76
N ILE A 76 -9.27 8.04 -16.13
CA ILE A 76 -10.54 8.28 -15.44
C ILE A 76 -11.70 8.18 -16.44
N GLU A 77 -11.64 8.93 -17.54
CA GLU A 77 -12.68 8.95 -18.57
C GLU A 77 -12.96 7.56 -19.13
N LYS A 78 -11.91 6.78 -19.38
CA LYS A 78 -12.04 5.45 -19.99
C LYS A 78 -12.53 4.36 -19.02
N HIS A 79 -12.16 4.44 -17.74
CA HIS A 79 -12.29 3.29 -16.83
C HIS A 79 -13.17 3.54 -15.59
N ALA A 80 -13.42 4.79 -15.21
CA ALA A 80 -14.27 5.10 -14.07
C ALA A 80 -15.74 4.78 -14.37
N THR A 81 -16.44 4.19 -13.39
CA THR A 81 -17.89 4.03 -13.43
C THR A 81 -18.59 5.28 -12.90
N ARG A 82 -17.94 5.96 -11.95
CA ARG A 82 -18.45 7.16 -11.28
C ARG A 82 -17.30 8.10 -10.94
N VAL A 83 -17.57 9.39 -10.98
CA VAL A 83 -16.61 10.43 -10.58
C VAL A 83 -17.26 11.32 -9.53
N ILE A 84 -16.50 11.62 -8.48
CA ILE A 84 -16.86 12.57 -7.43
C ILE A 84 -15.84 13.71 -7.46
N GLU A 85 -16.29 14.88 -7.88
CA GLU A 85 -15.51 16.13 -7.85
C GLU A 85 -15.79 16.86 -6.53
N LEU A 86 -14.83 16.87 -5.60
CA LEU A 86 -15.04 17.51 -4.29
C LEU A 86 -14.98 19.04 -4.35
N ARG A 87 -14.50 19.61 -5.48
CA ARG A 87 -14.42 21.06 -5.70
C ARG A 87 -13.63 21.83 -4.64
N ASN A 88 -12.69 21.17 -3.95
CA ASN A 88 -11.85 21.81 -2.94
C ASN A 88 -10.65 22.49 -3.58
N THR A 89 -10.39 23.72 -3.14
CA THR A 89 -9.22 24.51 -3.53
C THR A 89 -8.20 24.58 -2.39
N GLY A 90 -7.04 25.19 -2.64
CA GLY A 90 -5.99 25.34 -1.63
C GLY A 90 -5.09 24.12 -1.45
N PRO A 91 -4.13 24.21 -0.51
CA PRO A 91 -3.10 23.19 -0.29
C PRO A 91 -3.66 21.88 0.29
N ASP A 92 -4.70 21.96 1.13
CA ASP A 92 -5.23 20.81 1.86
C ASP A 92 -6.19 19.93 1.05
N ARG A 93 -6.54 20.33 -0.18
CA ARG A 93 -7.52 19.62 -1.03
C ARG A 93 -7.21 18.13 -1.20
N TYR A 94 -5.92 17.76 -1.27
CA TYR A 94 -5.52 16.36 -1.40
C TYR A 94 -5.75 15.58 -0.11
N MET A 95 -5.49 16.20 1.05
CA MET A 95 -5.78 15.60 2.34
C MET A 95 -7.28 15.44 2.54
N ILE A 96 -8.08 16.48 2.23
CA ILE A 96 -9.54 16.42 2.32
C ILE A 96 -10.08 15.26 1.46
N ARG A 97 -9.58 15.13 0.22
CA ARG A 97 -9.94 14.00 -0.64
C ARG A 97 -9.56 12.66 -0.03
N ASN A 98 -8.33 12.50 0.44
CA ASN A 98 -7.89 11.24 1.04
C ASN A 98 -8.73 10.87 2.26
N LYS A 99 -9.10 11.86 3.10
CA LYS A 99 -10.00 11.67 4.24
C LYS A 99 -11.39 11.21 3.78
N PHE A 100 -11.96 11.87 2.77
CA PHE A 100 -13.25 11.45 2.17
C PHE A 100 -13.22 9.98 1.74
N MET A 101 -12.17 9.55 1.04
CA MET A 101 -12.06 8.15 0.60
C MET A 101 -12.02 7.17 1.78
N VAL A 102 -11.24 7.47 2.81
CA VAL A 102 -11.09 6.62 4.01
C VAL A 102 -12.38 6.60 4.84
N ASP A 103 -13.01 7.75 5.04
CA ASP A 103 -14.21 7.87 5.88
C ASP A 103 -15.38 7.10 5.24
N ASN A 104 -15.46 7.11 3.91
CA ASN A 104 -16.52 6.45 3.12
C ASN A 104 -16.14 5.04 2.59
N SER A 105 -15.05 4.44 3.07
CA SER A 105 -14.73 3.04 2.78
C SER A 105 -14.71 2.19 4.06
N GLU A 106 -14.93 0.88 3.91
CA GLU A 106 -14.81 -0.06 5.02
C GLU A 106 -13.35 -0.43 5.26
N LYS A 107 -12.58 -0.48 4.17
CA LYS A 107 -11.16 -0.83 4.15
C LYS A 107 -10.36 0.16 3.34
N THR A 108 -9.11 0.37 3.75
CA THR A 108 -8.09 1.09 3.00
C THR A 108 -6.97 0.13 2.62
N VAL A 109 -6.62 0.11 1.34
CA VAL A 109 -5.47 -0.62 0.81
C VAL A 109 -4.45 0.38 0.31
N ALA A 110 -3.26 0.36 0.91
CA ALA A 110 -2.16 1.24 0.55
C ALA A 110 -1.02 0.47 -0.12
N PHE A 111 -0.55 0.96 -1.25
CA PHE A 111 0.67 0.49 -1.89
C PHE A 111 1.78 1.50 -1.59
N TYR A 112 2.75 1.09 -0.76
CA TYR A 112 3.68 2.01 -0.12
C TYR A 112 5.09 1.42 0.00
N ASP A 113 6.09 2.29 0.10
CA ASP A 113 7.52 1.94 0.17
C ASP A 113 8.15 2.26 1.54
N PHE A 114 7.33 2.60 2.53
CA PHE A 114 7.74 2.86 3.92
C PHE A 114 8.67 4.06 4.13
N ARG A 115 8.71 5.03 3.20
CA ARG A 115 9.56 6.23 3.31
C ARG A 115 9.22 7.20 4.45
N GLY A 116 8.24 6.89 5.30
CA GLY A 116 7.83 7.69 6.47
C GLY A 116 7.22 9.06 6.18
N LYS A 117 6.91 9.39 4.92
CA LYS A 117 6.35 10.69 4.50
C LYS A 117 5.55 10.60 3.21
N GLY A 118 4.79 11.65 2.92
CA GLY A 118 4.05 11.86 1.66
C GLY A 118 2.54 11.61 1.77
N GLY A 119 1.82 11.84 0.67
CA GLY A 119 0.35 11.74 0.65
C GLY A 119 -0.17 10.36 1.06
N THR A 120 0.44 9.28 0.56
CA THR A 120 0.09 7.90 0.92
C THR A 120 0.31 7.62 2.40
N PHE A 121 1.43 8.07 2.97
CA PHE A 121 1.71 7.96 4.40
C PHE A 121 0.64 8.65 5.25
N ASN A 122 0.28 9.89 4.88
CA ASN A 122 -0.75 10.63 5.59
C ASN A 122 -2.12 9.92 5.53
N THR A 123 -2.47 9.29 4.39
CA THR A 123 -3.69 8.48 4.27
C THR A 123 -3.64 7.25 5.17
N ILE A 124 -2.49 6.56 5.22
CA ILE A 124 -2.28 5.39 6.09
C ILE A 124 -2.47 5.77 7.56
N GLU A 125 -1.79 6.83 8.02
CA GLU A 125 -1.88 7.27 9.42
C GLU A 125 -3.29 7.76 9.76
N TYR A 126 -3.98 8.43 8.83
CA TYR A 126 -5.38 8.79 9.01
C TYR A 126 -6.28 7.57 9.15
N ALA A 127 -6.15 6.57 8.27
CA ALA A 127 -6.93 5.33 8.34
C ALA A 127 -6.71 4.58 9.67
N LYS A 128 -5.47 4.52 10.16
CA LYS A 128 -5.15 3.98 11.49
C LYS A 128 -5.85 4.77 12.60
N SER A 129 -5.76 6.10 12.56
CA SER A 129 -6.39 6.97 13.58
C SER A 129 -7.91 6.80 13.65
N LYS A 130 -8.53 6.36 12.56
CA LYS A 130 -9.96 6.08 12.43
C LYS A 130 -10.34 4.63 12.76
N GLY A 131 -9.37 3.76 13.06
CA GLY A 131 -9.62 2.35 13.32
C GLY A 131 -10.17 1.58 12.11
N LYS A 132 -9.93 2.06 10.88
CA LYS A 132 -10.37 1.38 9.65
C LYS A 132 -9.55 0.11 9.40
N ASP A 133 -10.14 -0.88 8.70
CA ASP A 133 -9.33 -2.00 8.21
C ASP A 133 -8.30 -1.47 7.22
N LEU A 134 -7.02 -1.74 7.48
CA LEU A 134 -5.90 -1.22 6.71
C LEU A 134 -4.99 -2.38 6.31
N LYS A 135 -4.78 -2.50 4.99
CA LYS A 135 -3.78 -3.41 4.42
C LYS A 135 -2.73 -2.63 3.66
N VAL A 136 -1.46 -2.86 3.95
CA VAL A 136 -0.35 -2.20 3.26
C VAL A 136 0.46 -3.23 2.46
N TYR A 137 0.58 -3.01 1.16
CA TYR A 137 1.46 -3.75 0.26
C TYR A 137 2.75 -2.98 0.04
N SER A 138 3.88 -3.68 0.16
CA SER A 138 5.18 -3.12 -0.20
C SER A 138 5.28 -2.95 -1.71
N LEU A 139 5.70 -1.78 -2.16
CA LEU A 139 6.16 -1.54 -3.54
C LEU A 139 7.68 -1.50 -3.66
N ARG A 140 8.36 -1.67 -2.52
CA ARG A 140 9.79 -1.79 -2.51
C ARG A 140 10.13 -3.22 -2.85
N ASP A 141 10.68 -3.41 -4.04
CA ASP A 141 11.50 -4.58 -4.34
C ASP A 141 12.74 -4.45 -3.47
N PHE A 142 12.76 -5.28 -2.46
CA PHE A 142 13.86 -5.45 -1.57
C PHE A 142 14.87 -6.32 -2.33
N THR A 143 16.01 -5.75 -2.74
CA THR A 143 17.08 -6.52 -3.41
C THR A 143 18.11 -6.99 -2.40
N PHE A 144 18.65 -8.19 -2.56
CA PHE A 144 19.61 -8.77 -1.60
C PHE A 144 20.80 -7.83 -1.32
N ASN A 145 21.23 -7.08 -2.33
CA ASN A 145 22.33 -6.12 -2.23
C ASN A 145 22.00 -4.91 -1.33
N GLU A 146 20.75 -4.43 -1.33
CA GLU A 146 20.33 -3.36 -0.42
C GLU A 146 20.37 -3.83 1.04
N PHE A 147 20.11 -5.11 1.29
CA PHE A 147 20.17 -5.69 2.63
C PHE A 147 21.58 -5.93 3.10
N GLN A 148 22.50 -6.32 2.21
CA GLN A 148 23.91 -6.49 2.56
C GLN A 148 24.57 -5.19 3.02
N GLY A 149 24.08 -4.03 2.58
CA GLY A 149 24.57 -2.72 3.01
C GLY A 149 23.98 -2.21 4.31
N MET A 150 22.94 -2.84 4.86
CA MET A 150 22.29 -2.36 6.09
C MET A 150 23.03 -2.83 7.33
N SER A 151 23.27 -1.91 8.26
CA SER A 151 23.62 -2.25 9.63
C SER A 151 22.48 -3.01 10.32
N LYS A 152 22.82 -3.75 11.37
CA LYS A 152 21.84 -4.48 12.21
C LYS A 152 20.74 -3.54 12.75
N GLN A 153 21.07 -2.29 13.06
CA GLN A 153 20.12 -1.31 13.57
C GLN A 153 19.16 -0.81 12.48
N GLU A 154 19.66 -0.50 11.28
CA GLU A 154 18.83 -0.09 10.13
C GLU A 154 17.87 -1.20 9.73
N PHE A 155 18.37 -2.43 9.67
CA PHE A 155 17.55 -3.59 9.37
C PHE A 155 16.48 -3.83 10.46
N GLY A 156 16.84 -3.76 11.74
CA GLY A 156 15.88 -3.88 12.84
C GLY A 156 14.78 -2.80 12.80
N SER A 157 15.14 -1.56 12.44
CA SER A 157 14.19 -0.45 12.25
C SER A 157 13.23 -0.72 11.09
N LEU A 158 13.74 -1.25 9.97
CA LEU A 158 12.93 -1.63 8.81
C LEU A 158 11.92 -2.73 9.15
N VAL A 159 12.35 -3.78 9.86
CA VAL A 159 11.47 -4.88 10.28
C VAL A 159 10.37 -4.39 11.23
N ASN A 160 10.73 -3.57 12.22
CA ASN A 160 9.75 -2.96 13.13
C ASN A 160 8.73 -2.08 12.38
N THR A 161 9.20 -1.33 11.39
CA THR A 161 8.34 -0.53 10.50
C THR A 161 7.35 -1.44 9.78
N MET A 162 7.82 -2.48 9.09
CA MET A 162 6.95 -3.41 8.36
C MET A 162 5.92 -4.10 9.28
N LYS A 163 6.30 -4.47 10.51
CA LYS A 163 5.39 -5.02 11.52
C LYS A 163 4.28 -4.02 11.88
N ASN A 164 4.65 -2.78 12.18
CA ASN A 164 3.71 -1.72 12.55
C ASN A 164 2.69 -1.42 11.45
N TYR A 165 3.05 -1.65 10.18
CA TYR A 165 2.15 -1.49 9.03
C TYR A 165 1.43 -2.77 8.60
N LYS A 166 1.59 -3.89 9.33
CA LYS A 166 1.01 -5.21 8.99
C LYS A 166 1.27 -5.59 7.52
N VAL A 167 2.50 -5.37 7.07
CA VAL A 167 2.90 -5.61 5.68
C VAL A 167 2.88 -7.10 5.40
N ASN A 168 2.29 -7.51 4.27
CA ASN A 168 2.40 -8.90 3.83
C ASN A 168 3.84 -9.16 3.34
N LEU A 169 4.59 -9.98 4.09
CA LEU A 169 6.02 -10.24 3.86
C LEU A 169 6.29 -11.44 2.94
N SER A 170 5.30 -11.98 2.22
CA SER A 170 5.50 -13.17 1.39
C SER A 170 6.63 -13.02 0.36
N ALA A 171 6.77 -11.83 -0.24
CA ALA A 171 7.82 -11.52 -1.21
C ALA A 171 9.22 -11.35 -0.57
N VAL A 172 9.29 -10.86 0.67
CA VAL A 172 10.56 -10.58 1.37
C VAL A 172 11.07 -11.81 2.15
N LYS A 173 10.18 -12.78 2.41
CA LYS A 173 10.44 -13.97 3.23
C LYS A 173 11.66 -14.77 2.75
N SER A 174 11.70 -15.13 1.48
CA SER A 174 12.77 -15.96 0.90
C SER A 174 14.12 -15.26 0.95
N MET A 175 14.12 -13.94 0.80
CA MET A 175 15.35 -13.14 0.81
C MET A 175 15.85 -12.84 2.22
N LEU A 176 14.95 -12.59 3.17
CA LEU A 176 15.25 -12.45 4.60
C LEU A 176 15.92 -13.72 5.15
N LEU A 177 15.38 -14.89 4.82
CA LEU A 177 15.95 -16.17 5.21
C LEU A 177 17.38 -16.35 4.65
N ARG A 178 17.58 -16.06 3.36
CA ARG A 178 18.94 -16.10 2.77
C ARG A 178 19.89 -15.15 3.46
N MET A 179 19.49 -13.90 3.69
CA MET A 179 20.36 -12.91 4.34
C MET A 179 20.79 -13.31 5.76
N ILE A 180 19.86 -13.82 6.58
CA ILE A 180 20.15 -14.26 7.95
C ILE A 180 21.17 -15.42 7.95
N ILE A 181 20.98 -16.39 7.06
CA ILE A 181 21.83 -17.58 6.95
C ILE A 181 23.19 -17.22 6.35
N GLU A 182 23.21 -16.43 5.27
CA GLU A 182 24.41 -16.19 4.46
C GLU A 182 25.30 -15.06 5.00
N ASN A 183 24.72 -13.99 5.57
CA ASN A 183 25.50 -12.81 5.98
C ASN A 183 25.71 -12.70 7.49
N TYR A 184 24.73 -13.15 8.27
CA TYR A 184 24.83 -13.10 9.73
C TYR A 184 25.30 -14.43 10.32
N HIS A 185 25.30 -15.51 9.51
CA HIS A 185 25.67 -16.87 9.94
C HIS A 185 24.88 -17.33 11.18
N MET A 186 23.63 -16.92 11.28
CA MET A 186 22.76 -17.22 12.41
C MET A 186 21.58 -18.07 11.96
N THR A 187 20.99 -18.79 12.90
CA THR A 187 19.63 -19.27 12.70
C THR A 187 18.66 -18.09 12.76
N VAL A 188 17.52 -18.26 12.09
CA VAL A 188 16.40 -17.32 12.11
C VAL A 188 15.92 -17.01 13.54
N GLU A 189 16.03 -17.99 14.43
CA GLU A 189 15.69 -17.89 15.84
C GLU A 189 16.72 -17.08 16.63
N ALA A 190 18.02 -17.36 16.45
CA ALA A 190 19.10 -16.60 17.06
C ALA A 190 19.10 -15.13 16.58
N PHE A 191 18.77 -14.90 15.32
CA PHE A 191 18.61 -13.57 14.77
C PHE A 191 17.46 -12.80 15.43
N SER A 192 16.32 -13.45 15.64
CA SER A 192 15.15 -12.86 16.32
C SER A 192 15.48 -12.44 17.75
N LEU A 193 16.13 -13.33 18.51
CA LEU A 193 16.63 -13.03 19.86
C LEU A 193 17.59 -11.84 19.85
N SER A 194 18.46 -11.76 18.85
CA SER A 194 19.44 -10.68 18.72
C SER A 194 18.82 -9.29 18.46
N LEU A 195 17.56 -9.24 18.03
CA LEU A 195 16.77 -8.03 17.85
C LEU A 195 15.85 -7.74 19.04
N GLY A 196 15.96 -8.52 20.12
CA GLY A 196 15.14 -8.39 21.32
C GLY A 196 13.78 -9.07 21.21
N TYR A 197 13.62 -10.03 20.30
CA TYR A 197 12.39 -10.82 20.18
C TYR A 197 12.56 -12.18 20.87
N ASP A 198 11.69 -12.47 21.84
CA ASP A 198 11.75 -13.73 22.58
C ASP A 198 10.83 -14.80 21.95
N GLY A 199 11.41 -15.96 21.60
CA GLY A 199 10.71 -17.16 21.13
C GLY A 199 10.48 -17.34 19.61
N VAL A 200 10.48 -18.61 19.18
CA VAL A 200 10.19 -19.14 17.82
C VAL A 200 8.92 -18.55 17.19
N LYS A 201 7.97 -18.08 18.01
CA LYS A 201 6.68 -17.54 17.58
C LYS A 201 6.74 -16.14 17.00
N THR A 202 7.81 -15.37 17.17
CA THR A 202 7.83 -13.96 16.71
C THR A 202 7.75 -13.87 15.18
N LEU A 203 8.41 -14.78 14.50
CA LEU A 203 8.42 -14.79 13.04
C LEU A 203 7.18 -15.49 12.47
N GLU A 204 6.68 -16.56 13.09
CA GLU A 204 5.39 -17.14 12.72
C GLU A 204 4.20 -16.17 12.95
N GLN A 205 4.26 -15.32 13.99
CA GLN A 205 3.27 -14.26 14.25
C GLN A 205 3.42 -13.05 13.31
N LEU A 206 4.61 -12.82 12.74
CA LEU A 206 4.82 -11.89 11.63
C LEU A 206 4.35 -12.45 10.27
N TRP A 207 4.11 -13.76 10.17
CA TRP A 207 3.97 -14.46 8.89
C TRP A 207 2.64 -15.21 8.68
N LEU A 208 1.79 -15.37 9.70
CA LEU A 208 0.48 -15.99 9.57
C LEU A 208 -0.65 -15.08 10.03
N ARG A 209 -1.06 -14.17 9.13
CA ARG A 209 -2.45 -13.75 8.83
C ARG A 209 -2.48 -12.76 7.67
#